data_AF-A0A1R4JJZ7-F1
#
_entry.id   AF-A0A1R4JJZ7-F1
#
_cell.length_a   1.000
_cell.length_b   1.000
_cell.length_c   1.000
_cell.angle_alpha   90.00
_cell.angle_beta   90.00
_cell.angle_gamma   90.00
#
_symmetry.space_group_name_H-M   'P 1'
#
loop_
_entity.id
_entity.type
_entity.pdbx_description
1 polymer ?
#
loop_
_entity_poly.entity_id
_entity_poly.type
_entity_poly.pdbx_seq_one_letter_code
_entity_poly.pdbx_strand_id
1 'polypeptide(L)'
;MRGALSLEFTAEGYTHPSGTVGAGTVITWIDKAGYAVAASWAGTYVRASYVGNMQFENPVPVDTRAVVQARVVHTEGPYVHVQARLIMPSLPGADGGPMVCTECLLVYAAEEGGHLVDAPAWIPETEAQRMRDEQANSAKVLRTTIEQGMNALPFPEEAGPNDELVKLCFIAGADETTIGSTIRASAIMRWIDEAAAICAARWSGSENVVAAFAGGVRFLENIEVGNVVTVDALLVHTSPRAMHVALRVYAARRHERDPKIVAHSLAVMVVPGDGRAQPVRQWEPESEWSASLEAAAVELVRLRSEAGATWTSGQQREA
;
A
#
# COMPACT_ATOMS: atom_id res chain seq x y z
N MET A 1 0.65 27.31 7.44
CA MET A 1 0.23 25.89 7.50
C MET A 1 1.49 25.03 7.45
N ARG A 2 2.05 24.63 8.59
CA ARG A 2 3.10 23.59 8.61
C ARG A 2 2.39 22.25 8.79
N GLY A 3 2.72 21.26 7.97
CA GLY A 3 2.27 19.88 8.16
C GLY A 3 0.92 19.49 7.51
N ALA A 4 0.42 20.24 6.52
CA ALA A 4 -0.70 19.78 5.70
C ALA A 4 -0.63 20.39 4.29
N LEU A 5 -1.07 19.63 3.28
CA LEU A 5 -1.18 20.10 1.90
C LEU A 5 -2.25 19.31 1.13
N SER A 6 -2.62 19.83 -0.03
CA SER A 6 -3.45 19.14 -1.01
C SER A 6 -2.74 19.15 -2.36
N LEU A 7 -2.72 18.00 -3.03
CA LEU A 7 -2.26 17.88 -4.42
C LEU A 7 -3.43 17.47 -5.30
N GLU A 8 -3.49 18.04 -6.49
CA GLU A 8 -4.50 17.73 -7.49
C GLU A 8 -3.88 16.89 -8.60
N PHE A 9 -4.62 15.88 -9.03
CA PHE A 9 -4.21 14.94 -10.06
C PHE A 9 -5.33 14.71 -11.06
N THR A 10 -4.95 14.37 -12.27
CA THR A 10 -5.83 13.87 -13.32
C THR A 10 -5.02 12.86 -14.12
N ALA A 11 -5.56 11.68 -14.36
CA ALA A 11 -4.92 10.68 -15.21
C ALA A 11 -5.38 10.91 -16.65
N GLU A 12 -4.45 11.30 -17.52
CA GLU A 12 -4.70 11.63 -18.94
C GLU A 12 -4.74 10.40 -19.87
N GLY A 13 -4.64 9.18 -19.34
CA GLY A 13 -4.52 7.97 -20.15
C GLY A 13 -5.09 6.72 -19.48
N TYR A 14 -5.51 5.76 -20.33
CA TYR A 14 -6.01 4.47 -19.90
C TYR A 14 -4.87 3.60 -19.38
N THR A 15 -4.93 3.22 -18.10
CA THR A 15 -4.07 2.17 -17.54
C THR A 15 -4.80 0.84 -17.39
N HIS A 16 -6.11 0.81 -17.58
CA HIS A 16 -6.93 -0.39 -17.42
C HIS A 16 -8.13 -0.39 -18.39
N PRO A 17 -8.57 -1.55 -18.93
CA PRO A 17 -9.70 -1.64 -19.87
C PRO A 17 -11.02 -1.11 -19.32
N SER A 18 -11.17 -1.02 -18.00
CA SER A 18 -12.37 -0.52 -17.32
C SER A 18 -12.57 1.00 -17.39
N GLY A 19 -11.60 1.77 -17.90
CA GLY A 19 -11.67 3.24 -17.90
C GLY A 19 -11.43 3.87 -16.52
N THR A 20 -10.85 3.13 -15.57
CA THR A 20 -10.47 3.63 -14.25
C THR A 20 -8.96 3.71 -14.10
N VAL A 21 -8.51 4.60 -13.22
CA VAL A 21 -7.11 4.75 -12.83
C VAL A 21 -6.66 3.50 -12.06
N GLY A 22 -5.51 2.94 -12.44
CA GLY A 22 -4.94 1.77 -11.76
C GLY A 22 -4.52 2.07 -10.33
N ALA A 23 -4.62 1.08 -9.44
CA ALA A 23 -4.31 1.21 -8.02
C ALA A 23 -2.87 1.71 -7.79
N GLY A 24 -1.87 1.18 -8.52
CA GLY A 24 -0.49 1.68 -8.45
C GLY A 24 -0.34 3.18 -8.74
N THR A 25 -1.16 3.75 -9.62
CA THR A 25 -1.15 5.20 -9.91
C THR A 25 -1.75 6.00 -8.75
N VAL A 26 -2.89 5.55 -8.23
CA VAL A 26 -3.52 6.15 -7.04
C VAL A 26 -2.56 6.13 -5.84
N ILE A 27 -1.91 4.99 -5.60
CA ILE A 27 -0.92 4.81 -4.54
C ILE A 27 0.24 5.80 -4.72
N THR A 28 0.68 6.02 -5.96
CA THR A 28 1.73 7.00 -6.28
C THR A 28 1.32 8.43 -5.93
N TRP A 29 0.07 8.83 -6.19
CA TRP A 29 -0.43 10.15 -5.81
C TRP A 29 -0.47 10.34 -4.30
N ILE A 30 -0.92 9.31 -3.58
CA ILE A 30 -0.97 9.29 -2.12
C ILE A 30 0.43 9.42 -1.51
N ASP A 31 1.39 8.62 -1.99
CA ASP A 31 2.78 8.68 -1.54
C ASP A 31 3.43 10.04 -1.81
N LYS A 32 3.20 10.64 -2.99
CA LYS A 32 3.73 11.98 -3.31
C LYS A 32 3.26 13.04 -2.34
N ALA A 33 1.97 13.06 -2.01
CA ALA A 33 1.41 14.01 -1.05
C ALA A 33 1.94 13.73 0.36
N GLY A 34 1.98 12.45 0.76
CA GLY A 34 2.49 12.02 2.06
C GLY A 34 3.95 12.39 2.29
N TYR A 35 4.81 12.05 1.33
CA TYR A 35 6.23 12.39 1.33
C TYR A 35 6.44 13.91 1.41
N ALA A 36 5.71 14.69 0.60
CA ALA A 36 5.84 16.15 0.61
C ALA A 36 5.49 16.75 1.99
N VAL A 37 4.43 16.25 2.65
CA VAL A 37 4.08 16.66 4.02
C VAL A 37 5.18 16.27 5.00
N ALA A 38 5.62 15.00 4.98
CA ALA A 38 6.59 14.47 5.92
C ALA A 38 7.96 15.14 5.78
N ALA A 39 8.48 15.27 4.56
CA ALA A 39 9.75 15.93 4.27
C ALA A 39 9.70 17.42 4.65
N SER A 40 8.60 18.11 4.33
CA SER A 40 8.42 19.52 4.72
C SER A 40 8.35 19.69 6.23
N TRP A 41 7.82 18.70 6.96
CA TRP A 41 7.73 18.74 8.42
C TRP A 41 9.09 18.43 9.06
N ALA A 42 9.75 17.36 8.61
CA ALA A 42 11.06 16.94 9.10
C ALA A 42 12.17 17.95 8.80
N GLY A 43 12.05 18.70 7.69
CA GLY A 43 13.10 19.61 7.23
C GLY A 43 14.32 18.89 6.64
N THR A 44 14.24 17.59 6.44
CA THR A 44 15.27 16.73 5.84
C THR A 44 14.63 15.69 4.92
N TYR A 45 15.45 14.85 4.29
CA TYR A 45 14.99 13.66 3.59
C TYR A 45 14.22 12.74 4.54
N VAL A 46 13.16 12.11 4.03
CA VAL A 46 12.40 11.13 4.77
C VAL A 46 12.25 9.86 3.94
N ARG A 47 12.44 8.71 4.56
CA ARG A 47 12.21 7.40 3.95
C ARG A 47 10.82 6.90 4.32
N ALA A 48 10.06 6.35 3.37
CA ALA A 48 8.82 5.66 3.73
C ALA A 48 9.15 4.42 4.57
N SER A 49 8.55 4.32 5.76
CA SER A 49 8.69 3.15 6.63
C SER A 49 7.48 2.24 6.51
N TYR A 50 6.29 2.81 6.37
CA TYR A 50 5.05 2.06 6.32
C TYR A 50 3.99 2.80 5.50
N VAL A 51 3.23 2.04 4.74
CA VAL A 51 2.04 2.51 4.04
C VAL A 51 0.84 1.68 4.49
N GLY A 52 -0.14 2.34 5.09
CA GLY A 52 -1.35 1.75 5.63
C GLY A 52 -2.22 1.08 4.59
N ASN A 53 -3.21 0.33 5.09
CA ASN A 53 -4.16 -0.35 4.22
C ASN A 53 -5.02 0.68 3.46
N MET A 54 -5.25 0.40 2.19
CA MET A 54 -6.10 1.18 1.29
C MET A 54 -7.19 0.26 0.75
N GLN A 55 -8.43 0.67 0.93
CA GLN A 55 -9.60 0.07 0.30
C GLN A 55 -9.99 0.94 -0.90
N PHE A 56 -10.19 0.33 -2.06
CA PHE A 56 -10.56 1.04 -3.29
C PHE A 56 -12.05 0.84 -3.59
N GLU A 57 -12.90 1.34 -2.68
CA GLU A 57 -14.36 1.19 -2.81
C GLU A 57 -14.94 2.03 -3.94
N ASN A 58 -14.37 3.22 -4.16
CA ASN A 58 -14.77 4.14 -5.22
C ASN A 58 -13.59 4.35 -6.19
N PRO A 59 -13.48 3.51 -7.25
CA PRO A 59 -12.46 3.66 -8.27
C PRO A 59 -12.49 5.05 -8.89
N VAL A 60 -11.33 5.63 -9.16
CA VAL A 60 -11.21 6.93 -9.82
C VAL A 60 -11.35 6.72 -11.33
N PRO A 61 -12.34 7.32 -12.02
CA PRO A 61 -12.40 7.28 -13.47
C PRO A 61 -11.25 8.08 -14.08
N VAL A 62 -10.80 7.71 -15.28
CA VAL A 62 -9.86 8.56 -16.05
C VAL A 62 -10.49 9.93 -16.33
N ASP A 63 -9.66 10.94 -16.60
CA ASP A 63 -10.08 12.32 -16.85
C ASP A 63 -10.91 12.96 -15.71
N THR A 64 -10.96 12.33 -14.54
CA THR A 64 -11.62 12.86 -13.35
C THR A 64 -10.61 13.53 -12.45
N ARG A 65 -10.93 14.75 -12.01
CA ARG A 65 -10.14 15.48 -11.02
C ARG A 65 -10.15 14.72 -9.70
N ALA A 66 -8.98 14.31 -9.24
CA ALA A 66 -8.77 13.67 -7.95
C ALA A 66 -7.87 14.55 -7.07
N VAL A 67 -8.16 14.63 -5.78
CA VAL A 67 -7.41 15.46 -4.82
C VAL A 67 -6.93 14.59 -3.68
N VAL A 68 -5.61 14.57 -3.46
CA VAL A 68 -5.02 13.95 -2.27
C VAL A 68 -4.82 15.03 -1.22
N GLN A 69 -5.49 14.89 -0.08
CA GLN A 69 -5.26 15.71 1.09
C GLN A 69 -4.37 14.95 2.07
N ALA A 70 -3.24 15.52 2.46
CA ALA A 70 -2.29 14.91 3.38
C ALA A 70 -1.99 15.85 4.57
N ARG A 71 -1.79 15.28 5.76
CA ARG A 71 -1.48 16.05 6.97
C ARG A 71 -0.74 15.22 8.03
N VAL A 72 0.16 15.85 8.77
CA VAL A 72 0.78 15.26 9.96
C VAL A 72 -0.31 15.04 11.01
N VAL A 73 -0.28 13.86 11.62
CA VAL A 73 -1.22 13.45 12.67
C VAL A 73 -0.54 12.95 13.93
N HIS A 74 0.75 12.62 13.87
CA HIS A 74 1.55 12.21 15.01
C HIS A 74 3.05 12.28 14.65
N THR A 75 3.91 12.46 15.64
CA THR A 75 5.38 12.36 15.49
C THR A 75 5.97 11.66 16.70
N GLU A 76 6.93 10.77 16.49
CA GLU A 76 7.62 10.04 17.56
C GLU A 76 9.07 9.75 17.14
N GLY A 77 10.04 10.34 17.85
CA GLY A 77 11.46 10.23 17.49
C GLY A 77 11.70 10.63 16.03
N PRO A 78 12.25 9.74 15.17
CA PRO A 78 12.46 10.04 13.76
C PRO A 78 11.19 9.90 12.90
N TYR A 79 10.08 9.42 13.44
CA TYR A 79 8.91 9.04 12.65
C TYR A 79 7.89 10.19 12.55
N VAL A 80 7.45 10.47 11.32
CA VAL A 80 6.36 11.38 10.99
C VAL A 80 5.19 10.57 10.44
N HIS A 81 4.08 10.59 11.15
CA HIS A 81 2.85 9.91 10.75
C HIS A 81 1.97 10.90 9.98
N VAL A 82 1.57 10.50 8.78
CA VAL A 82 0.81 11.33 7.85
C VAL A 82 -0.48 10.63 7.47
N GLN A 83 -1.61 11.26 7.77
CA GLN A 83 -2.90 10.85 7.23
C GLN A 83 -3.01 11.36 5.79
N ALA A 84 -3.42 10.49 4.87
CA ALA A 84 -3.73 10.86 3.49
C ALA A 84 -5.12 10.35 3.10
N ARG A 85 -5.91 11.20 2.47
CA ARG A 85 -7.23 10.87 1.91
C ARG A 85 -7.29 11.30 0.46
N LEU A 86 -7.72 10.39 -0.41
CA LEU A 86 -8.02 10.67 -1.81
C LEU A 86 -9.52 10.94 -1.95
N ILE A 87 -9.86 12.08 -2.54
CA ILE A 87 -11.24 12.47 -2.81
C ILE A 87 -11.46 12.85 -4.27
N MET A 88 -12.68 12.66 -4.75
CA MET A 88 -13.18 13.23 -6.00
C MET A 88 -14.13 14.38 -5.66
N PRO A 89 -13.67 15.65 -5.70
CA PRO A 89 -14.47 16.79 -5.26
C PRO A 89 -15.71 17.06 -6.10
N SER A 90 -15.72 16.59 -7.35
CA SER A 90 -16.83 16.80 -8.29
C SER A 90 -17.90 15.71 -8.23
N LEU A 91 -17.70 14.65 -7.43
CA LEU A 91 -18.65 13.56 -7.28
C LEU A 91 -19.18 13.53 -5.84
N PRO A 92 -20.51 13.39 -5.64
CA PRO A 92 -21.10 13.38 -4.31
C PRO A 92 -20.79 12.07 -3.58
N GLY A 93 -20.33 12.18 -2.34
CA GLY A 93 -20.24 11.09 -1.38
C GLY A 93 -21.58 10.82 -0.67
N ALA A 94 -21.60 9.82 0.20
CA ALA A 94 -22.79 9.42 0.95
C ALA A 94 -23.33 10.50 1.91
N ASP A 95 -22.44 11.38 2.37
CA ASP A 95 -22.74 12.51 3.26
C ASP A 95 -23.10 13.81 2.49
N GLY A 96 -23.17 13.75 1.16
CA GLY A 96 -23.33 14.92 0.30
C GLY A 96 -22.06 15.77 0.11
N GLY A 97 -20.95 15.40 0.76
CA GLY A 97 -19.63 15.99 0.56
C GLY A 97 -18.87 15.37 -0.62
N PRO A 98 -17.58 15.68 -0.77
CA PRO A 98 -16.70 15.02 -1.75
C PRO A 98 -16.64 13.51 -1.55
N MET A 99 -16.80 12.75 -2.64
CA MET A 99 -16.64 11.31 -2.62
C MET A 99 -15.23 10.91 -2.15
N VAL A 100 -15.17 9.97 -1.20
CA VAL A 100 -13.92 9.41 -0.69
C VAL A 100 -13.56 8.17 -1.46
N CYS A 101 -12.41 8.18 -2.11
CA CYS A 101 -11.91 7.00 -2.80
C CYS A 101 -11.23 6.05 -1.84
N THR A 102 -10.33 6.59 -1.01
CA THR A 102 -9.59 5.83 -0.02
C THR A 102 -8.95 6.77 1.01
N GLU A 103 -8.63 6.24 2.18
CA GLU A 103 -7.91 6.93 3.24
C GLU A 103 -6.93 5.96 3.89
N CYS A 104 -5.72 6.43 4.20
CA CYS A 104 -4.69 5.62 4.84
C CYS A 104 -3.76 6.45 5.74
N LEU A 105 -3.05 5.73 6.62
CA LEU A 105 -1.93 6.25 7.39
C LEU A 105 -0.61 5.89 6.71
N LEU A 106 0.23 6.89 6.48
CA LEU A 106 1.60 6.75 6.01
C LEU A 106 2.56 7.05 7.16
N VAL A 107 3.67 6.33 7.26
CA VAL A 107 4.73 6.62 8.24
C VAL A 107 6.04 6.78 7.49
N TYR A 108 6.68 7.94 7.68
CA TYR A 108 7.98 8.25 7.13
C TYR A 108 8.99 8.42 8.27
N ALA A 109 10.23 8.02 8.04
CA ALA A 109 11.34 8.17 8.98
C ALA A 109 12.30 9.24 8.45
N ALA A 110 12.58 10.28 9.24
CA ALA A 110 13.52 11.32 8.91
C ALA A 110 14.96 10.81 8.96
N GLU A 111 15.74 11.14 7.93
CA GLU A 111 17.11 10.67 7.76
C GLU A 111 18.04 11.79 7.32
N GLU A 112 19.29 11.75 7.80
CA GLU A 112 20.39 12.58 7.34
C GLU A 112 21.66 11.72 7.23
N GLY A 113 22.32 11.74 6.06
CA GLY A 113 23.51 10.92 5.82
C GLY A 113 23.30 9.42 6.05
N GLY A 114 22.08 8.90 5.80
CA GLY A 114 21.72 7.49 5.99
C GLY A 114 21.42 7.08 7.44
N HIS A 115 21.36 8.04 8.37
CA HIS A 115 21.05 7.78 9.77
C HIS A 115 19.71 8.43 10.15
N LEU A 116 18.94 7.75 11.00
CA LEU A 116 17.70 8.29 11.55
C LEU A 116 18.00 9.54 12.40
N VAL A 117 17.21 10.59 12.20
CA VAL A 117 17.28 11.84 12.99
C VAL A 117 15.89 12.18 13.52
N ASP A 118 15.82 12.76 14.72
CA ASP A 118 14.54 13.13 15.32
C ASP A 118 13.81 14.17 14.48
N ALA A 119 12.53 13.89 14.19
CA ALA A 119 11.65 14.84 13.53
C ALA A 119 11.15 15.88 14.55
N PRO A 120 10.86 17.13 14.12
CA PRO A 120 10.25 18.11 14.99
C PRO A 120 8.93 17.59 15.59
N ALA A 121 8.73 17.78 16.89
CA ALA A 121 7.52 17.32 17.56
C ALA A 121 6.27 18.06 17.05
N TRP A 122 5.25 17.31 16.65
CA TRP A 122 3.91 17.80 16.36
C TRP A 122 3.05 17.72 17.62
N ILE A 123 2.44 18.84 18.01
CA ILE A 123 1.61 18.94 19.22
C ILE A 123 0.17 19.22 18.79
N PRO A 124 -0.80 18.36 19.13
CA PRO A 124 -2.20 18.60 18.80
C PRO A 124 -2.79 19.74 19.65
N GLU A 125 -3.35 20.75 18.98
CA GLU A 125 -3.96 21.93 19.61
C GLU A 125 -5.48 21.78 19.74
N THR A 126 -6.13 21.17 18.75
CA THR A 126 -7.59 21.00 18.70
C THR A 126 -8.03 19.60 19.10
N GLU A 127 -9.32 19.44 19.44
CA GLU A 127 -9.90 18.13 19.79
C GLU A 127 -9.77 17.14 18.63
N ALA A 128 -10.14 17.56 17.42
CA ALA A 128 -9.97 16.76 16.21
C ALA A 128 -8.50 16.41 15.89
N GLN A 129 -7.52 17.18 16.40
CA GLN A 129 -6.11 16.84 16.30
C GLN A 129 -5.72 15.80 17.36
N ARG A 130 -6.17 15.96 18.62
CA ARG A 130 -5.95 14.98 19.69
C ARG A 130 -6.53 13.61 19.36
N MET A 131 -7.76 13.57 18.83
CA MET A 131 -8.37 12.31 18.39
C MET A 131 -7.55 11.60 17.30
N ARG A 132 -7.03 12.36 16.32
CA ARG A 132 -6.17 11.80 15.25
C ARG A 132 -4.83 11.32 15.79
N ASP A 133 -4.27 12.03 16.76
CA ASP A 133 -3.04 11.64 17.46
C ASP A 133 -3.23 10.30 18.20
N GLU A 134 -4.30 10.20 18.98
CA GLU A 134 -4.67 8.98 19.71
C GLU A 134 -4.95 7.80 18.77
N GLN A 135 -5.63 8.04 17.65
CA GLN A 135 -5.86 7.03 16.61
C GLN A 135 -4.54 6.55 15.98
N ALA A 136 -3.66 7.48 15.62
CA ALA A 136 -2.36 7.16 15.00
C ALA A 136 -1.45 6.38 15.96
N ASN A 137 -1.49 6.72 17.26
CA ASN A 137 -0.75 6.02 18.30
C ASN A 137 -1.35 4.63 18.61
N SER A 138 -2.67 4.54 18.76
CA SER A 138 -3.36 3.26 19.05
C SER A 138 -3.20 2.25 17.91
N ALA A 139 -3.16 2.71 16.66
CA ALA A 139 -2.92 1.85 15.49
C ALA A 139 -1.52 1.21 15.47
N LYS A 140 -0.55 1.70 16.28
CA LYS A 140 0.83 1.19 16.32
C LYS A 140 0.91 -0.28 16.74
N VAL A 141 0.12 -0.68 17.74
CA VAL A 141 0.12 -2.07 18.24
C VAL A 141 -0.34 -3.02 17.13
N LEU A 142 -1.51 -2.75 16.56
CA LEU A 142 -2.07 -3.59 15.48
C LEU A 142 -1.17 -3.60 14.24
N ARG A 143 -0.58 -2.45 13.87
CA ARG A 143 0.43 -2.38 12.81
C ARG A 143 1.61 -3.29 13.07
N THR A 144 2.16 -3.27 14.29
CA THR A 144 3.32 -4.08 14.67
C THR A 144 2.98 -5.58 14.59
N THR A 145 1.79 -5.98 15.05
CA THR A 145 1.30 -7.36 14.93
C THR A 145 1.16 -7.80 13.48
N ILE A 146 0.57 -6.95 12.62
CA ILE A 146 0.44 -7.22 11.18
C ILE A 146 1.82 -7.35 10.53
N GLU A 147 2.77 -6.46 10.86
CA GLU A 147 4.13 -6.50 10.33
C GLU A 147 4.85 -7.81 10.70
N GLN A 148 4.76 -8.23 11.97
CA GLN A 148 5.35 -9.49 12.43
C GLN A 148 4.74 -10.70 11.72
N GLY A 149 3.41 -10.75 11.59
CA GLY A 149 2.73 -11.83 10.90
C GLY A 149 3.09 -11.88 9.40
N MET A 150 3.15 -10.74 8.73
CA MET A 150 3.58 -10.64 7.33
C MET A 150 5.03 -11.12 7.12
N ASN A 151 5.94 -10.77 8.04
CA ASN A 151 7.32 -11.22 7.98
C ASN A 151 7.44 -12.74 8.21
N ALA A 152 6.56 -13.30 9.04
CA ALA A 152 6.51 -14.73 9.35
C ALA A 152 5.81 -15.58 8.28
N LEU A 153 5.13 -14.97 7.29
CA LEU A 153 4.49 -15.74 6.21
C LEU A 153 5.55 -16.58 5.46
N PRO A 154 5.37 -17.90 5.37
CA PRO A 154 6.32 -18.73 4.65
C PRO A 154 6.13 -18.51 3.14
N PHE A 155 7.18 -18.05 2.47
CA PHE A 155 7.23 -18.04 0.99
C PHE A 155 7.92 -19.31 0.52
N PRO A 156 7.35 -20.03 -0.45
CA PRO A 156 7.97 -21.22 -0.99
C PRO A 156 9.11 -20.82 -1.93
N GLU A 157 10.13 -21.68 -2.04
CA GLU A 157 11.12 -21.56 -3.11
C GLU A 157 10.51 -21.98 -4.46
N GLU A 158 9.66 -23.01 -4.44
CA GLU A 158 8.97 -23.56 -5.61
C GLU A 158 7.46 -23.70 -5.33
N ALA A 159 6.65 -23.32 -6.31
CA ALA A 159 5.19 -23.44 -6.24
C ALA A 159 4.75 -24.89 -6.40
N GLY A 160 3.74 -25.33 -5.64
CA GLY A 160 3.06 -26.60 -5.90
C GLY A 160 2.31 -26.58 -7.24
N PRO A 161 1.85 -27.74 -7.73
CA PRO A 161 1.20 -27.85 -9.04
C PRO A 161 -0.11 -27.06 -9.16
N ASN A 162 -0.75 -26.72 -8.05
CA ASN A 162 -1.97 -25.90 -8.00
C ASN A 162 -1.73 -24.48 -7.43
N ASP A 163 -0.48 -24.12 -7.15
CA ASP A 163 -0.12 -22.78 -6.68
C ASP A 163 0.19 -21.86 -7.86
N GLU A 164 -0.32 -20.63 -7.82
CA GLU A 164 0.08 -19.60 -8.77
C GLU A 164 1.14 -18.71 -8.14
N LEU A 165 2.38 -18.84 -8.61
CA LEU A 165 3.52 -18.02 -8.21
C LEU A 165 4.05 -17.24 -9.42
N VAL A 166 3.98 -15.93 -9.33
CA VAL A 166 4.57 -15.00 -10.29
C VAL A 166 5.84 -14.42 -9.70
N LYS A 167 6.92 -14.42 -10.50
CA LYS A 167 8.18 -13.74 -10.16
C LYS A 167 8.47 -12.68 -11.20
N LEU A 168 8.46 -11.41 -10.80
CA LEU A 168 9.03 -10.33 -11.61
C LEU A 168 10.50 -10.16 -11.21
N CYS A 169 11.39 -10.02 -12.19
CA CYS A 169 12.81 -9.75 -11.94
C CYS A 169 13.32 -8.71 -12.94
N PHE A 170 13.80 -7.59 -12.42
CA PHE A 170 14.23 -6.46 -13.24
C PHE A 170 15.26 -5.61 -12.50
N ILE A 171 15.77 -4.60 -13.18
CA ILE A 171 16.72 -3.65 -12.63
C ILE A 171 15.97 -2.38 -12.23
N ALA A 172 16.22 -1.88 -11.02
CA ALA A 172 15.69 -0.60 -10.56
C ALA A 172 16.21 0.56 -11.43
N GLY A 173 15.31 1.25 -12.12
CA GLY A 173 15.60 2.36 -13.04
C GLY A 173 15.84 3.70 -12.35
N ALA A 174 16.50 4.62 -13.05
CA ALA A 174 16.79 5.97 -12.55
C ALA A 174 15.56 6.91 -12.57
N ASP A 175 14.56 6.61 -13.39
CA ASP A 175 13.28 7.32 -13.46
C ASP A 175 12.45 7.18 -12.16
N GLU A 176 12.75 6.16 -11.37
CA GLU A 176 12.08 5.85 -10.11
C GLU A 176 12.79 6.38 -8.86
N THR A 177 13.83 7.20 -9.04
CA THR A 177 14.62 7.73 -7.91
C THR A 177 13.90 8.79 -7.09
N THR A 178 14.24 8.80 -5.81
CA THR A 178 14.16 9.94 -4.90
C THR A 178 15.54 10.61 -4.75
N ILE A 179 15.71 11.43 -3.72
CA ILE A 179 16.99 12.04 -3.35
C ILE A 179 18.02 10.94 -3.08
N GLY A 180 19.24 11.10 -3.60
CA GLY A 180 20.38 10.24 -3.21
C GLY A 180 20.36 8.82 -3.78
N SER A 181 19.93 8.63 -5.03
CA SER A 181 19.86 7.35 -5.78
C SER A 181 18.97 6.25 -5.21
N THR A 182 18.34 6.46 -4.06
CA THR A 182 17.34 5.56 -3.51
C THR A 182 16.07 5.58 -4.38
N ILE A 183 15.36 4.46 -4.46
CA ILE A 183 14.10 4.31 -5.17
C ILE A 183 12.93 4.83 -4.32
N ARG A 184 11.97 5.50 -4.96
CA ARG A 184 10.73 5.97 -4.30
C ARG A 184 9.86 4.79 -3.85
N ALA A 185 9.23 4.94 -2.68
CA ALA A 185 8.29 3.95 -2.15
C ALA A 185 7.12 3.67 -3.10
N SER A 186 6.60 4.70 -3.78
CA SER A 186 5.59 4.57 -4.83
C SER A 186 5.98 3.63 -5.98
N ALA A 187 7.25 3.60 -6.38
CA ALA A 187 7.72 2.67 -7.41
C ALA A 187 7.65 1.22 -6.91
N ILE A 188 8.11 0.96 -5.69
CA ILE A 188 8.04 -0.36 -5.05
C ILE A 188 6.58 -0.82 -4.95
N MET A 189 5.67 0.05 -4.52
CA MET A 189 4.25 -0.27 -4.43
C MET A 189 3.62 -0.54 -5.80
N ARG A 190 4.04 0.17 -6.84
CA ARG A 190 3.61 -0.10 -8.23
C ARG A 190 4.05 -1.49 -8.70
N TRP A 191 5.28 -1.89 -8.41
CA TRP A 191 5.78 -3.23 -8.75
C TRP A 191 5.05 -4.34 -7.99
N ILE A 192 4.70 -4.09 -6.72
CA ILE A 192 3.85 -4.99 -5.91
C ILE A 192 2.46 -5.12 -6.58
N ASP A 193 1.80 -4.01 -6.89
CA ASP A 193 0.47 -4.01 -7.54
C ASP A 193 0.50 -4.75 -8.89
N GLU A 194 1.53 -4.52 -9.70
CA GLU A 194 1.71 -5.16 -11.00
C GLU A 194 1.92 -6.69 -10.86
N ALA A 195 2.76 -7.13 -9.93
CA ALA A 195 2.95 -8.55 -9.66
C ALA A 195 1.66 -9.23 -9.16
N ALA A 196 0.90 -8.55 -8.29
CA ALA A 196 -0.39 -9.04 -7.80
C ALA A 196 -1.42 -9.15 -8.93
N ALA A 197 -1.48 -8.14 -9.81
CA ALA A 197 -2.36 -8.13 -10.97
C ALA A 197 -2.05 -9.29 -11.93
N ILE A 198 -0.78 -9.54 -12.24
CA ILE A 198 -0.37 -10.65 -13.11
C ILE A 198 -0.74 -12.01 -12.48
N CYS A 199 -0.46 -12.19 -11.18
CA CYS A 199 -0.80 -13.41 -10.45
C CYS A 199 -2.31 -13.69 -10.50
N ALA A 200 -3.12 -12.68 -10.21
CA ALA A 200 -4.56 -12.79 -10.22
C ALA A 200 -5.14 -12.95 -11.65
N ALA A 201 -4.55 -12.30 -12.66
CA ALA A 201 -4.94 -12.46 -14.06
C ALA A 201 -4.70 -13.89 -14.56
N ARG A 202 -3.54 -14.47 -14.25
CA ARG A 202 -3.23 -15.88 -14.58
C ARG A 202 -4.20 -16.84 -13.91
N TRP A 203 -4.48 -16.64 -12.63
CA TRP A 203 -5.39 -17.51 -11.89
C TRP A 203 -6.83 -17.43 -12.38
N SER A 204 -7.33 -16.21 -12.64
CA SER A 204 -8.71 -15.98 -13.06
C SER A 204 -8.94 -16.17 -14.56
N GLY A 205 -7.88 -16.16 -15.38
CA GLY A 205 -7.98 -16.14 -16.84
C GLY A 205 -8.54 -14.82 -17.39
N SER A 206 -8.42 -13.72 -16.65
CA SER A 206 -8.98 -12.40 -17.00
C SER A 206 -7.89 -11.33 -17.06
N GLU A 207 -7.88 -10.55 -18.13
CA GLU A 207 -7.04 -9.33 -18.26
C GLU A 207 -7.61 -8.14 -17.45
N ASN A 208 -8.86 -8.23 -17.03
CA ASN A 208 -9.58 -7.19 -16.30
C ASN A 208 -9.53 -7.53 -14.81
N VAL A 209 -8.42 -7.25 -14.14
CA VAL A 209 -8.23 -7.50 -12.70
C VAL A 209 -7.84 -6.21 -12.01
N VAL A 210 -8.54 -5.89 -10.93
CA VAL A 210 -8.31 -4.67 -10.14
C VAL A 210 -8.05 -5.01 -8.67
N ALA A 211 -7.26 -4.17 -7.99
CA ALA A 211 -7.08 -4.28 -6.55
C ALA A 211 -8.34 -3.74 -5.84
N ALA A 212 -8.97 -4.59 -5.02
CA ALA A 212 -9.99 -4.15 -4.06
C ALA A 212 -9.33 -3.68 -2.75
N PHE A 213 -8.18 -4.28 -2.42
CA PHE A 213 -7.43 -4.03 -1.20
C PHE A 213 -5.94 -4.03 -1.50
N ALA A 214 -5.25 -2.95 -1.14
CA ALA A 214 -3.79 -2.85 -1.23
C ALA A 214 -3.21 -2.12 -0.02
N GLY A 215 -1.89 -1.96 0.02
CA GLY A 215 -1.18 -1.32 1.11
C GLY A 215 -0.76 -2.31 2.21
N GLY A 216 -0.68 -1.85 3.45
CA GLY A 216 -0.07 -2.63 4.54
C GLY A 216 1.39 -2.98 4.23
N VAL A 217 2.07 -2.11 3.48
CA VAL A 217 3.43 -2.33 3.00
C VAL A 217 4.38 -1.82 4.08
N ARG A 218 5.27 -2.70 4.53
CA ARG A 218 6.43 -2.30 5.33
C ARG A 218 7.64 -2.21 4.41
N PHE A 219 8.40 -1.13 4.54
CA PHE A 219 9.70 -0.99 3.91
C PHE A 219 10.77 -1.28 4.96
N LEU A 220 11.58 -2.30 4.70
CA LEU A 220 12.61 -2.78 5.63
C LEU A 220 13.98 -2.19 5.31
N GLU A 221 14.27 -2.02 4.03
CA GLU A 221 15.57 -1.61 3.50
C GLU A 221 15.37 -0.70 2.29
N ASN A 222 16.36 0.16 2.01
CA ASN A 222 16.39 0.97 0.80
C ASN A 222 16.75 0.13 -0.43
N ILE A 223 16.16 0.47 -1.57
CA ILE A 223 16.59 -0.03 -2.88
C ILE A 223 17.34 1.11 -3.58
N GLU A 224 18.52 0.83 -4.11
CA GLU A 224 19.28 1.79 -4.89
C GLU A 224 19.10 1.57 -6.40
N VAL A 225 19.25 2.63 -7.20
CA VAL A 225 19.30 2.50 -8.66
C VAL A 225 20.31 1.45 -9.09
N GLY A 226 19.90 0.64 -10.07
CA GLY A 226 20.73 -0.42 -10.61
C GLY A 226 20.76 -1.68 -9.76
N ASN A 227 20.09 -1.72 -8.60
CA ASN A 227 19.83 -2.97 -7.88
C ASN A 227 18.96 -3.90 -8.74
N VAL A 228 19.17 -5.20 -8.58
CA VAL A 228 18.26 -6.23 -9.09
C VAL A 228 17.13 -6.35 -8.09
N VAL A 229 15.90 -6.20 -8.56
CA VAL A 229 14.68 -6.31 -7.77
C VAL A 229 13.92 -7.55 -8.21
N THR A 230 13.50 -8.35 -7.24
CA THR A 230 12.61 -9.49 -7.45
C THR A 230 11.32 -9.27 -6.69
N VAL A 231 10.17 -9.42 -7.34
CA VAL A 231 8.86 -9.40 -6.68
C VAL A 231 8.22 -10.77 -6.84
N ASP A 232 8.13 -11.50 -5.75
CA ASP A 232 7.36 -12.74 -5.67
C ASP A 232 5.91 -12.41 -5.31
N ALA A 233 4.96 -12.88 -6.10
CA ALA A 233 3.52 -12.78 -5.86
C ALA A 233 2.91 -14.18 -5.90
N LEU A 234 2.36 -14.61 -4.77
CA LEU A 234 1.82 -15.95 -4.56
C LEU A 234 0.33 -15.87 -4.24
N LEU A 235 -0.50 -16.58 -4.98
CA LEU A 235 -1.89 -16.79 -4.57
C LEU A 235 -1.93 -17.65 -3.31
N VAL A 236 -2.55 -17.14 -2.24
CA VAL A 236 -2.57 -17.81 -0.92
C VAL A 236 -3.96 -18.15 -0.43
N HIS A 237 -5.00 -17.55 -1.03
CA HIS A 237 -6.39 -17.84 -0.71
C HIS A 237 -7.30 -17.30 -1.83
N THR A 238 -8.44 -17.95 -2.04
CA THR A 238 -9.54 -17.39 -2.82
C THR A 238 -10.81 -17.41 -2.01
N SER A 239 -11.50 -16.28 -1.97
CA SER A 239 -12.90 -16.23 -1.60
C SER A 239 -13.77 -16.47 -2.85
N PRO A 240 -15.11 -16.54 -2.74
CA PRO A 240 -15.98 -16.76 -3.90
C PRO A 240 -15.79 -15.76 -5.05
N ARG A 241 -15.26 -14.56 -4.78
CA ARG A 241 -15.14 -13.45 -5.74
C ARG A 241 -13.83 -12.67 -5.66
N ALA A 242 -12.87 -13.11 -4.84
CA ALA A 242 -11.62 -12.39 -4.64
C ALA A 242 -10.44 -13.34 -4.50
N MET A 243 -9.28 -12.87 -4.93
CA MET A 243 -8.01 -13.58 -4.92
C MET A 243 -7.06 -12.86 -3.97
N HIS A 244 -6.54 -13.56 -2.97
CA HIS A 244 -5.63 -13.01 -1.98
C HIS A 244 -4.22 -13.39 -2.41
N VAL A 245 -3.38 -12.39 -2.63
CA VAL A 245 -2.03 -12.58 -3.15
C VAL A 245 -1.04 -12.07 -2.12
N ALA A 246 -0.19 -12.95 -1.59
CA ALA A 246 0.93 -12.56 -0.74
C ALA A 246 2.08 -12.08 -1.62
N LEU A 247 2.77 -11.01 -1.20
CA LEU A 247 3.84 -10.38 -1.96
C LEU A 247 5.09 -10.21 -1.11
N ARG A 248 6.24 -10.52 -1.71
CA ARG A 248 7.56 -10.29 -1.10
C ARG A 248 8.50 -9.69 -2.13
N VAL A 249 9.08 -8.55 -1.78
CA VAL A 249 10.05 -7.83 -2.61
C VAL A 249 11.42 -8.07 -2.04
N TYR A 250 12.34 -8.43 -2.93
CA TYR A 250 13.75 -8.58 -2.64
C TYR A 250 14.57 -7.61 -3.47
N ALA A 251 15.70 -7.16 -2.93
CA ALA A 251 16.67 -6.39 -3.70
C ALA A 251 18.11 -6.78 -3.33
N ALA A 252 18.99 -6.70 -4.33
CA ALA A 252 20.43 -6.88 -4.17
C ALA A 252 21.19 -6.03 -5.18
N ARG A 253 22.48 -5.79 -4.94
CA ARG A 253 23.36 -5.33 -6.00
C ARG A 253 23.55 -6.44 -7.02
N ARG A 254 23.82 -6.08 -8.28
CA ARG A 254 23.92 -7.03 -9.41
C ARG A 254 24.94 -8.16 -9.24
N HIS A 255 25.96 -7.96 -8.41
CA HIS A 255 27.02 -8.93 -8.15
C HIS A 255 26.79 -9.74 -6.88
N GLU A 256 25.81 -9.37 -6.06
CA GLU A 256 25.44 -10.08 -4.84
C GLU A 256 24.53 -11.26 -5.19
N ARG A 257 24.71 -12.39 -4.50
CA ARG A 257 23.94 -13.62 -4.73
C ARG A 257 22.75 -13.76 -3.78
N ASP A 258 22.84 -13.16 -2.61
CA ASP A 258 21.85 -13.27 -1.55
C ASP A 258 21.07 -11.95 -1.44
N PRO A 259 19.84 -11.88 -1.97
CA PRO A 259 19.07 -10.66 -1.93
C PRO A 259 18.41 -10.49 -0.55
N LYS A 260 18.23 -9.23 -0.14
CA LYS A 260 17.54 -8.90 1.11
C LYS A 260 16.06 -8.69 0.84
N ILE A 261 15.21 -9.05 1.80
CA ILE A 261 13.80 -8.66 1.78
C ILE A 261 13.73 -7.15 2.05
N VAL A 262 13.11 -6.42 1.13
CA VAL A 262 12.96 -4.96 1.23
C VAL A 262 11.53 -4.54 1.52
N ALA A 263 10.54 -5.35 1.12
CA ALA A 263 9.14 -5.11 1.44
C ALA A 263 8.31 -6.40 1.43
N HIS A 264 7.19 -6.36 2.14
CA HIS A 264 6.15 -7.38 2.10
C HIS A 264 4.77 -6.73 2.04
N SER A 265 3.83 -7.39 1.36
CA SER A 265 2.45 -6.93 1.23
C SER A 265 1.51 -8.12 1.02
N LEU A 266 0.21 -7.87 1.16
CA LEU A 266 -0.84 -8.82 0.84
C LEU A 266 -1.93 -8.03 0.12
N ALA A 267 -2.24 -8.40 -1.11
CA ALA A 267 -3.23 -7.73 -1.95
C ALA A 267 -4.49 -8.58 -2.04
N VAL A 268 -5.64 -7.93 -2.18
CA VAL A 268 -6.90 -8.60 -2.55
C VAL A 268 -7.30 -8.08 -3.91
N MET A 269 -7.31 -8.99 -4.88
CA MET A 269 -7.59 -8.73 -6.28
C MET A 269 -8.96 -9.28 -6.66
N VAL A 270 -9.66 -8.58 -7.54
CA VAL A 270 -10.98 -8.99 -8.02
C VAL A 270 -11.07 -8.82 -9.54
N VAL A 271 -11.87 -9.67 -10.17
CA VAL A 271 -12.32 -9.42 -11.56
C VAL A 271 -13.59 -8.58 -11.47
N PRO A 272 -13.60 -7.31 -11.90
CA PRO A 272 -14.78 -6.48 -11.82
C PRO A 272 -15.84 -6.99 -12.82
N GLY A 273 -17.10 -6.96 -12.40
CA GLY A 273 -18.27 -7.20 -13.24
C GLY A 273 -19.30 -6.09 -13.03
N ASP A 274 -20.53 -6.29 -13.52
CA ASP A 274 -21.59 -5.28 -13.43
C ASP A 274 -22.04 -5.08 -11.98
N GLY A 275 -21.55 -4.01 -11.36
CA GLY A 275 -21.89 -3.59 -9.99
C GLY A 275 -21.30 -4.46 -8.87
N ARG A 276 -20.58 -5.54 -9.18
CA ARG A 276 -19.88 -6.40 -8.20
C ARG A 276 -18.79 -7.24 -8.86
N ALA A 277 -17.87 -7.77 -8.05
CA ALA A 277 -16.86 -8.71 -8.49
C ALA A 277 -17.47 -10.01 -9.06
N GLN A 278 -16.84 -10.55 -10.11
CA GLN A 278 -17.21 -11.82 -10.72
C GLN A 278 -16.75 -13.01 -9.86
N PRO A 279 -17.41 -14.18 -9.94
CA PRO A 279 -16.90 -15.40 -9.34
C PRO A 279 -15.53 -15.77 -9.91
N VAL A 280 -14.65 -16.30 -9.07
CA VAL A 280 -13.29 -16.74 -9.48
C VAL A 280 -13.12 -18.24 -9.26
N ARG A 281 -12.18 -18.84 -9.99
CA ARG A 281 -11.72 -20.21 -9.71
C ARG A 281 -11.28 -20.29 -8.24
N GLN A 282 -11.75 -21.32 -7.53
CA GLN A 282 -11.36 -21.52 -6.13
C GLN A 282 -10.02 -22.26 -6.06
N TRP A 283 -9.13 -21.74 -5.22
CA TRP A 283 -7.87 -22.36 -4.84
C TRP A 283 -8.12 -23.20 -3.59
N GLU A 284 -7.52 -24.39 -3.57
CA GLU A 284 -7.59 -25.32 -2.44
C GLU A 284 -6.16 -25.73 -2.08
N PRO A 285 -5.78 -25.67 -0.79
CA PRO A 285 -4.44 -26.06 -0.36
C PRO A 285 -4.24 -27.58 -0.54
N GLU A 286 -3.17 -27.97 -1.22
CA GLU A 286 -2.84 -29.39 -1.45
C GLU A 286 -1.88 -29.98 -0.41
N SER A 287 -1.36 -29.14 0.50
CA SER A 287 -0.41 -29.52 1.55
C SER A 287 -0.71 -28.85 2.90
N GLU A 288 -0.18 -29.41 3.99
CA GLU A 288 -0.23 -28.79 5.33
C GLU A 288 0.44 -27.41 5.34
N TRP A 289 1.49 -27.25 4.54
CA TRP A 289 2.21 -25.99 4.40
C TRP A 289 1.31 -24.92 3.74
N SER A 290 0.67 -25.24 2.61
CA SER A 290 -0.25 -24.32 1.92
C SER A 290 -1.48 -24.01 2.78
N ALA A 291 -1.99 -24.98 3.55
CA ALA A 291 -3.09 -24.76 4.48
C ALA A 291 -2.70 -23.81 5.64
N SER A 292 -1.48 -23.95 6.16
CA SER A 292 -0.94 -23.05 7.19
C SER A 292 -0.72 -21.63 6.65
N LEU A 293 -0.22 -21.52 5.41
CA LEU A 293 -0.06 -20.25 4.72
C LEU A 293 -1.40 -19.55 4.50
N GLU A 294 -2.42 -20.28 4.04
CA GLU A 294 -3.78 -19.78 3.87
C GLU A 294 -4.35 -19.25 5.18
N ALA A 295 -4.29 -20.04 6.25
CA ALA A 295 -4.81 -19.65 7.56
C ALA A 295 -4.15 -18.35 8.07
N ALA A 296 -2.83 -18.23 7.93
CA ALA A 296 -2.09 -17.03 8.30
C ALA A 296 -2.48 -15.82 7.42
N ALA A 297 -2.62 -16.01 6.10
CA ALA A 297 -2.99 -14.95 5.17
C ALA A 297 -4.42 -14.43 5.42
N VAL A 298 -5.38 -15.33 5.67
CA VAL A 298 -6.77 -14.98 5.99
C VAL A 298 -6.83 -14.16 7.28
N GLU A 299 -6.12 -14.59 8.33
CA GLU A 299 -6.06 -13.85 9.59
C GLU A 299 -5.43 -12.46 9.41
N LEU A 300 -4.37 -12.36 8.61
CA LEU A 300 -3.75 -11.06 8.28
C LEU A 300 -4.69 -10.13 7.51
N VAL A 301 -5.51 -10.63 6.57
CA VAL A 301 -6.53 -9.82 5.92
C VAL A 301 -7.58 -9.33 6.91
N ARG A 302 -8.01 -10.19 7.86
CA ARG A 302 -8.97 -9.81 8.90
C ARG A 302 -8.42 -8.68 9.77
N LEU A 303 -7.22 -8.85 10.33
CA LEU A 303 -6.54 -7.85 11.15
C LEU A 303 -6.31 -6.53 10.39
N ARG A 304 -5.95 -6.62 9.11
CA ARG A 304 -5.75 -5.44 8.25
C ARG A 304 -7.05 -4.71 7.94
N SER A 305 -8.14 -5.44 7.73
CA SER A 305 -9.48 -4.85 7.56
C SER A 305 -9.94 -4.13 8.83
N GLU A 306 -9.70 -4.73 10.01
CA GLU A 306 -10.00 -4.11 11.30
C GLU A 306 -9.16 -2.85 11.55
N ALA A 307 -7.87 -2.88 11.21
CA ALA A 307 -6.99 -1.71 11.28
C ALA A 307 -7.49 -0.56 10.40
N GLY A 308 -7.90 -0.88 9.17
CA GLY A 308 -8.46 0.10 8.24
C GLY A 308 -9.80 0.67 8.74
N ALA A 309 -10.70 -0.20 9.22
CA ALA A 309 -12.00 0.22 9.74
C ALA A 309 -11.89 1.09 10.99
N THR A 310 -10.94 0.80 11.88
CA THR A 310 -10.69 1.62 13.07
C THR A 310 -10.22 3.03 12.69
N TRP A 311 -9.46 3.15 11.59
CA TRP A 311 -9.00 4.43 11.05
C TRP A 311 -10.13 5.24 10.40
N THR A 312 -11.00 4.61 9.59
CA THR A 312 -12.09 5.29 8.89
C THR A 312 -13.33 5.57 9.75
N SER A 313 -13.68 4.67 10.67
CA SER A 313 -14.89 4.80 11.52
C SER A 313 -14.76 5.84 12.64
N GLY A 314 -13.53 6.19 13.03
CA GLY A 314 -13.26 7.22 14.05
C GLY A 314 -13.73 8.63 13.67
N GLN A 315 -14.08 8.87 12.41
CA GLN A 315 -14.51 10.19 11.90
C GLN A 315 -15.99 10.28 11.52
N GLN A 316 -16.70 9.15 11.32
CA GLN A 316 -18.14 9.18 11.00
C GLN A 316 -19.04 9.57 12.18
N ARG A 317 -18.49 9.65 13.41
CA ARG A 317 -19.26 10.05 14.61
C ARG A 317 -19.38 11.57 14.81
N GLU A 318 -18.70 12.39 14.00
CA GLU A 318 -18.68 13.85 14.19
C GLU A 318 -18.72 14.64 12.86
N ALA A 319 -19.67 14.29 11.99
CA ALA A 319 -20.17 15.22 10.97
C ALA A 319 -21.44 15.92 11.47
#